data_AF-A0A921EQ93-F1
#
_entry.id   AF-A0A921EQ93-F1
#
_cell.length_a   1.000
_cell.length_b   1.000
_cell.length_c   1.000
_cell.angle_alpha   90.00
_cell.angle_beta   90.00
_cell.angle_gamma   90.00
#
_symmetry.space_group_name_H-M   'P 1'
#
loop_
_entity.id
_entity.type
_entity.pdbx_description
1 polymer ?
#
loop_
_entity_poly.entity_id
_entity_poly.type
_entity_poly.pdbx_seq_one_letter_code
_entity_poly.pdbx_strand_id
1 'polypeptide(L)' 'ALHRYLGLRLANYAPATHLGGVGYLFVRGMAGPDTPSVGGARCGVMAWFPPADLVIEASKLLGGHDE' A
#
# COMPACT_ATOMS: atom_id res chain seq x y z
N ALA A 1 -7.84 -0.03 -5.67
CA ALA A 1 -7.57 -0.10 -7.13
C ALA A 1 -6.51 -1.16 -7.47
N LEU A 2 -5.29 -1.06 -6.93
CA LEU A 2 -4.20 -2.01 -7.21
C LEU A 2 -4.58 -3.47 -6.97
N HIS A 3 -5.26 -3.78 -5.86
CA HIS A 3 -5.78 -5.11 -5.56
C HIS A 3 -6.57 -5.74 -6.73
N ARG A 4 -7.61 -5.05 -7.23
CA ARG A 4 -8.39 -5.51 -8.40
C ARG A 4 -7.55 -5.61 -9.67
N TYR A 5 -6.66 -4.64 -9.89
CA TYR A 5 -5.77 -4.66 -11.06
C TYR A 5 -4.87 -5.89 -11.08
N LEU A 6 -4.30 -6.27 -9.93
CA LEU A 6 -3.45 -7.44 -9.79
C LEU A 6 -4.25 -8.74 -9.90
N GLY A 7 -5.45 -8.81 -9.33
CA GLY A 7 -6.35 -9.96 -9.49
C GLY A 7 -6.67 -10.30 -10.95
N LEU A 8 -6.75 -9.28 -11.81
CA LEU A 8 -6.99 -9.47 -13.25
C LEU A 8 -5.75 -9.91 -14.06
N ARG A 9 -4.54 -9.85 -13.49
CA ARG A 9 -3.29 -10.02 -14.26
C ARG A 9 -2.33 -11.05 -13.71
N LEU A 10 -2.37 -11.31 -12.41
CA LEU A 10 -1.53 -12.30 -11.76
C LEU A 10 -2.34 -13.56 -11.55
N ALA A 11 -1.93 -14.66 -12.19
CA ALA A 11 -2.47 -15.97 -11.88
C ALA A 11 -2.18 -16.30 -10.40
N ASN A 12 -3.15 -16.91 -9.72
CA ASN A 12 -3.06 -17.26 -8.29
C ASN A 12 -2.75 -16.04 -7.39
N TYR A 13 -3.34 -14.89 -7.69
CA TYR A 13 -3.12 -13.67 -6.92
C TYR A 13 -3.60 -13.81 -5.45
N ALA A 14 -2.65 -13.77 -4.51
CA ALA A 14 -2.90 -13.68 -3.08
C ALA A 14 -2.55 -12.27 -2.53
N PRO A 15 -3.52 -11.48 -2.05
CA PRO A 15 -3.27 -10.11 -1.57
C PRO A 15 -2.24 -10.02 -0.44
N ALA A 16 -2.24 -10.98 0.49
CA ALA A 16 -1.30 -11.04 1.61
C ALA A 16 0.17 -11.21 1.17
N THR A 17 0.40 -11.80 0.00
CA THR A 17 1.73 -12.06 -0.54
C THR A 17 2.14 -11.01 -1.58
N HIS A 18 1.18 -10.56 -2.41
CA HIS A 18 1.48 -9.82 -3.63
C HIS A 18 1.19 -8.30 -3.56
N LEU A 19 0.30 -7.84 -2.67
CA LEU A 19 -0.18 -6.45 -2.74
C LEU A 19 0.85 -5.42 -2.23
N GLY A 20 1.83 -5.84 -1.43
CA GLY A 20 2.85 -4.96 -0.88
C GLY A 20 2.29 -3.85 0.02
N GLY A 21 3.16 -2.91 0.40
CA GLY A 21 2.80 -1.73 1.20
C GLY A 21 2.43 -0.53 0.35
N VAL A 22 2.04 0.55 1.02
CA VAL A 22 1.77 1.87 0.43
C VAL A 22 2.69 2.92 1.03
N GLY A 23 3.05 3.92 0.23
CA GLY A 23 3.86 5.05 0.64
C GLY A 23 3.27 6.36 0.14
N TYR A 24 3.37 7.40 0.96
CA TYR A 24 3.05 8.77 0.57
C TYR A 24 4.23 9.69 0.87
N LEU A 25 4.66 10.43 -0.15
CA LEU A 25 5.87 11.25 -0.11
C LEU A 25 5.53 12.73 -0.03
N PHE A 26 5.81 13.32 1.13
CA PHE A 26 5.77 14.77 1.33
C PHE A 26 7.11 15.35 0.92
N VAL A 27 7.29 15.54 -0.38
CA VAL A 27 8.59 15.84 -1.03
C VAL A 27 9.31 17.03 -0.38
N ARG A 28 8.59 18.06 0.06
CA ARG A 28 9.19 19.23 0.73
C ARG A 28 9.91 18.89 2.05
N GLY A 29 9.56 17.78 2.69
CA GLY A 29 10.23 17.29 3.91
C GLY A 29 11.40 16.35 3.66
N MET A 30 11.69 16.01 2.39
CA MET A 30 12.77 15.10 2.01
C MET A 30 14.02 15.91 1.60
N ALA A 31 14.80 16.32 2.58
CA ALA A 31 15.97 17.19 2.42
C ALA A 31 17.28 16.44 2.09
N GLY A 32 17.20 15.31 1.38
CA GLY A 32 18.37 14.50 1.01
C GLY A 32 18.79 13.49 2.09
N PRO A 33 20.02 12.96 2.02
CA PRO A 33 20.51 11.92 2.93
C PRO A 33 20.42 12.28 4.42
N ASP A 34 20.53 13.57 4.75
CA ASP A 34 20.48 14.08 6.11
C ASP A 34 19.07 14.32 6.64
N THR A 35 18.03 13.89 5.89
CA THR A 35 16.64 14.00 6.34
C THR A 35 16.49 13.31 7.71
N PRO A 36 16.03 14.04 8.75
CA PRO A 36 15.89 13.46 10.09
C PRO A 36 14.97 12.25 10.09
N SER A 37 15.25 11.30 10.99
CA SER A 37 14.37 10.18 11.28
C SER A 37 13.74 10.37 12.66
N VAL A 38 12.42 10.26 12.74
CA VAL A 38 11.65 10.41 13.98
C VAL A 38 10.75 9.19 14.11
N GLY A 39 10.81 8.50 15.26
CA GLY A 39 9.97 7.31 15.50
C GLY A 39 10.21 6.16 14.52
N GLY A 40 11.44 6.02 13.99
CA GLY A 40 11.79 4.97 13.03
C GLY A 40 11.42 5.27 11.57
N ALA A 41 10.85 6.44 11.28
CA ALA A 41 10.51 6.87 9.92
C ALA A 41 11.30 8.12 9.52
N ARG A 42 11.72 8.20 8.24
CA ARG A 42 12.32 9.43 7.69
C ARG A 42 11.25 10.51 7.53
N CYS A 43 11.56 11.74 7.94
CA CYS A 43 10.69 12.89 7.70
C CYS A 43 10.31 12.98 6.21
N GLY A 44 9.06 13.34 5.95
CA GLY A 44 8.52 13.41 4.60
C GLY A 44 8.08 12.07 4.00
N VAL A 45 8.24 10.94 4.70
CA VAL A 45 7.77 9.62 4.24
C VAL A 45 6.72 9.08 5.21
N MET A 46 5.51 8.87 4.71
CA MET A 46 4.51 8.03 5.38
C MET A 46 4.51 6.66 4.69
N ALA A 47 4.72 5.59 5.43
CA ALA A 47 4.64 4.23 4.92
C ALA A 47 3.65 3.41 5.75
N TRP A 48 2.89 2.54 5.09
CA TRP A 48 1.93 1.68 5.76
C TRP A 48 1.80 0.35 5.01
N PHE A 49 1.61 -0.72 5.78
CA PHE A 49 1.28 -2.03 5.24
C PHE A 49 -0.17 -2.35 5.63
N PRO A 50 -1.16 -2.09 4.74
CA PRO A 50 -2.56 -2.35 5.06
C PRO A 50 -2.79 -3.85 5.26
N PRO A 51 -3.58 -4.26 6.27
CA PRO A 51 -4.04 -5.65 6.36
C PRO A 51 -4.75 -6.05 5.07
N ALA A 52 -4.43 -7.25 4.56
CA ALA A 52 -5.03 -7.75 3.33
C ALA A 52 -6.57 -7.77 3.41
N ASP A 53 -7.11 -8.21 4.54
CA ASP A 53 -8.55 -8.31 4.79
C ASP A 53 -9.23 -6.93 4.69
N LEU A 54 -8.59 -5.87 5.18
CA LEU A 54 -9.13 -4.51 5.04
C LEU A 54 -9.29 -4.12 3.57
N VAL A 55 -8.32 -4.49 2.72
CA VAL A 55 -8.37 -4.17 1.28
C VAL A 55 -9.43 -5.01 0.56
N ILE A 56 -9.54 -6.30 0.93
CA ILE A 56 -10.53 -7.22 0.37
C ILE A 56 -11.95 -6.73 0.71
N GLU A 57 -12.23 -6.47 1.98
CA GLU A 57 -13.55 -6.01 2.43
C GLU A 57 -13.91 -4.64 1.85
N ALA A 58 -12.94 -3.71 1.77
CA ALA A 58 -13.16 -2.44 1.08
C ALA A 58 -13.46 -2.62 -0.42
N SER A 59 -12.82 -3.60 -1.08
CA SER A 59 -13.11 -3.90 -2.49
C SER A 59 -14.53 -4.42 -2.65
N LYS A 60 -14.96 -5.38 -1.81
CA LYS A 60 -16.32 -5.94 -1.81
C LYS A 60 -17.38 -4.87 -1.59
N LEU A 61 -17.18 -4.00 -0.58
CA LEU A 61 -18.10 -2.88 -0.31
C LEU A 61 -18.27 -1.94 -1.51
N LEU A 62 -17.23 -1.79 -2.31
CA LEU A 62 -17.22 -0.95 -3.52
C LEU A 62 -17.66 -1.69 -4.79
N GLY A 63 -18.29 -2.87 -4.66
CA GLY A 63 -18.77 -3.67 -5.79
C GLY A 63 -17.68 -4.47 -6.49
N GLY A 64 -16.58 -4.78 -5.80
CA GLY A 64 -15.62 -5.78 -6.25
C GLY A 64 -16.19 -7.19 -6.08
N HIS A 65 -16.00 -8.02 -7.10
CA HIS A 65 -16.35 -9.43 -7.07
C HIS A 65 -15.05 -10.22 -7.03
N ASP A 66 -14.89 -11.07 -6.03
CA ASP A 66 -13.83 -12.06 -5.99
C ASP A 66 -14.36 -13.27 -6.78
N GLU A 67 -13.69 -13.66 -7.88
CA GLU A 67 -13.91 -14.97 -8.52
C GLU A 67 -13.07 -16.03 -7.82
#